data_AF-A0A1R1Y0D0-F1
#
_entry.id   AF-A0A1R1Y0D0-F1
#
_cell.length_a   1.000
_cell.length_b   1.000
_cell.length_c   1.000
_cell.angle_alpha   90.00
_cell.angle_beta   90.00
_cell.angle_gamma   90.00
#
_symmetry.space_group_name_H-M   'P 1'
#
loop_
_entity.id
_entity.type
_entity.pdbx_description
1 polymer ?
#
loop_
_entity_poly.entity_id
_entity_poly.type
_entity_poly.pdbx_seq_one_letter_code
_entity_poly.pdbx_strand_id
1 'polypeptide(L)'
;MLDKSLPDVLLMLRSRDNEKRNEAKQLLKKQIDDSLYGTSDQDEQALVNELSRQVIKLNQSSDPTAELAAVPILALLVSLPSLEQNQISRISNQIHLFLDSNNTSLTREAVDVLGLP
;
A
#
# COMPACT_ATOMS: atom_id res chain seq x y z
N MET A 1 17.89 4.95 12.62
CA MET A 1 18.04 4.01 11.50
C MET A 1 16.73 3.25 11.38
N LEU A 2 16.16 3.13 10.18
CA LEU A 2 15.02 2.25 9.95
C LEU A 2 15.52 0.80 10.02
N ASP A 3 14.94 -0.03 10.88
CA ASP A 3 15.45 -1.39 11.15
C ASP A 3 15.21 -2.39 9.98
N LYS A 4 14.45 -2.02 8.94
CA LYS A 4 14.12 -2.89 7.78
C LYS A 4 14.03 -2.10 6.47
N SER A 5 14.44 -2.70 5.35
CA SER A 5 14.37 -2.08 4.02
C SER A 5 12.96 -2.14 3.41
N LEU A 6 12.65 -1.31 2.41
CA LEU A 6 11.35 -1.36 1.70
C LEU A 6 11.04 -2.77 1.14
N PRO A 7 11.99 -3.48 0.48
CA PRO A 7 11.77 -4.87 0.08
C PRO A 7 11.37 -5.81 1.23
N ASP A 8 11.96 -5.65 2.41
CA ASP A 8 11.64 -6.49 3.59
C ASP A 8 10.21 -6.20 4.09
N VAL A 9 9.84 -4.92 4.11
CA VAL A 9 8.48 -4.49 4.48
C VAL A 9 7.45 -5.06 3.49
N LEU A 10 7.73 -4.99 2.18
CA LEU A 10 6.87 -5.58 1.14
C LEU A 10 6.72 -7.09 1.30
N LEU A 11 7.78 -7.79 1.70
CA LEU A 11 7.73 -9.23 1.96
C LEU A 11 6.90 -9.55 3.20
N MET A 12 7.01 -8.76 4.26
CA MET A 12 6.21 -8.91 5.48
C MET A 12 4.71 -8.64 5.23
N LEU A 13 4.36 -7.71 4.33
CA LEU A 13 2.98 -7.45 3.93
C LEU A 13 2.30 -8.67 3.26
N ARG A 14 3.09 -9.56 2.65
CA ARG A 14 2.59 -10.82 2.06
C ARG A 14 2.49 -11.96 3.07
N SER A 15 2.89 -11.74 4.32
CA SER A 15 2.89 -12.78 5.35
C SER A 15 1.47 -13.31 5.56
N ARG A 16 1.34 -14.62 5.80
CA ARG A 16 0.06 -15.23 6.22
C ARG A 16 -0.33 -14.83 7.65
N ASP A 17 0.65 -14.43 8.44
CA ASP A 17 0.49 -13.94 9.81
C ASP A 17 -0.02 -12.49 9.83
N ASN A 18 -1.17 -12.27 10.46
CA ASN A 18 -1.81 -10.97 10.53
C ASN A 18 -1.01 -9.95 11.35
N GLU A 19 -0.33 -10.39 12.41
CA GLU A 19 0.48 -9.49 13.25
C GLU A 19 1.67 -8.95 12.46
N LYS A 20 2.35 -9.82 11.70
CA LYS A 20 3.45 -9.41 10.82
C LYS A 20 3.00 -8.47 9.71
N ARG A 21 1.81 -8.67 9.15
CA ARG A 21 1.24 -7.74 8.16
C ARG A 21 0.98 -6.38 8.80
N ASN A 22 0.39 -6.35 10.00
CA ASN A 22 0.11 -5.10 10.70
C ASN A 22 1.39 -4.36 11.11
N GLU A 23 2.43 -5.06 11.57
CA GLU A 23 3.76 -4.49 11.81
C GLU A 23 4.30 -3.87 10.51
N ALA A 24 4.20 -4.58 9.39
CA ALA A 24 4.67 -4.08 8.10
C ALA A 24 3.90 -2.84 7.62
N LYS A 25 2.58 -2.76 7.84
CA LYS A 25 1.79 -1.56 7.53
C LYS A 25 2.28 -0.36 8.34
N GLN A 26 2.52 -0.54 9.64
CA GLN A 26 3.02 0.53 10.51
C GLN A 26 4.43 0.98 10.09
N LEU A 27 5.32 0.03 9.77
CA LEU A 27 6.66 0.32 9.28
C LEU A 27 6.61 1.05 7.94
N LEU A 28 5.76 0.61 7.00
CA LEU A 28 5.61 1.25 5.69
C LEU A 28 5.10 2.67 5.85
N LYS A 29 4.05 2.88 6.65
CA LYS A 29 3.52 4.21 6.94
C LYS A 29 4.60 5.11 7.53
N LYS A 30 5.34 4.62 8.53
CA LYS A 30 6.43 5.38 9.15
C LYS A 30 7.52 5.74 8.14
N GLN A 31 7.92 4.82 7.27
CA GLN A 31 8.92 5.08 6.22
C GLN A 31 8.46 6.17 5.25
N ILE A 32 7.17 6.15 4.88
CA ILE A 32 6.58 7.17 4.02
C ILE A 32 6.53 8.51 4.75
N ASP A 33 5.98 8.56 5.98
CA ASP A 33 5.92 9.78 6.79
C ASP A 33 7.33 10.40 6.98
N ASP A 34 8.34 9.57 7.30
CA ASP A 34 9.74 10.00 7.46
C ASP A 34 10.33 10.51 6.13
N SER A 35 9.92 9.92 4.99
CA SER A 35 10.34 10.36 3.66
C SER A 35 9.63 11.62 3.18
N LEU A 36 8.44 11.93 3.70
CA LEU A 36 7.67 13.13 3.39
C LEU A 36 8.04 14.32 4.29
N TYR A 37 8.67 14.06 5.44
CA TYR A 37 9.01 15.12 6.38
C TYR A 37 10.11 16.03 5.85
N GLY A 38 9.73 17.24 5.42
CA GLY A 38 10.66 18.26 4.95
C GLY A 38 11.21 18.04 3.54
N THR A 39 10.59 17.16 2.76
CA THR A 39 10.94 16.91 1.36
C THR A 39 10.19 17.83 0.39
N SER A 40 10.73 17.95 -0.83
CA SER A 40 10.13 18.77 -1.88
C SER A 40 8.99 18.03 -2.59
N ASP A 41 8.09 18.76 -3.26
CA ASP A 41 7.03 18.18 -4.10
C ASP A 41 7.58 17.17 -5.13
N GLN A 42 8.82 17.36 -5.60
CA GLN A 42 9.48 16.45 -6.54
C GLN A 42 9.83 15.10 -5.91
N ASP A 43 10.29 15.10 -4.66
CA ASP A 43 10.63 13.88 -3.92
C ASP A 43 9.36 13.11 -3.54
N GLU A 44 8.31 13.83 -3.17
CA GLU A 44 6.99 13.23 -2.94
C GLU A 44 6.46 12.56 -4.22
N GLN A 45 6.56 13.24 -5.37
CA GLN A 45 6.16 12.65 -6.65
C GLN A 45 7.02 11.43 -7.03
N ALA A 46 8.30 11.43 -6.69
CA ALA A 46 9.18 10.27 -6.89
C ALA A 46 8.75 9.08 -6.03
N LEU A 47 8.37 9.32 -4.77
CA LEU A 47 7.84 8.31 -3.86
C LEU A 47 6.51 7.74 -4.38
N VAL A 48 5.57 8.59 -4.79
CA VAL A 48 4.30 8.19 -5.43
C VAL A 48 4.56 7.28 -6.63
N ASN A 49 5.51 7.66 -7.50
CA ASN A 49 5.86 6.90 -8.68
C ASN A 49 6.47 5.54 -8.33
N GLU A 50 7.32 5.46 -7.30
CA GLU A 50 7.92 4.20 -6.86
C GLU A 50 6.86 3.26 -6.26
N LEU A 51 6.03 3.75 -5.33
CA LEU A 51 4.95 2.97 -4.74
C LEU A 51 3.96 2.47 -5.80
N SER A 52 3.61 3.33 -6.78
CA SER A 52 2.76 2.94 -7.91
C SER A 52 3.38 1.83 -8.75
N ARG A 53 4.69 1.89 -9.02
CA ARG A 53 5.41 0.80 -9.72
C ARG A 53 5.39 -0.50 -8.93
N GLN A 54 5.54 -0.43 -7.60
CA GLN A 54 5.48 -1.62 -6.75
C GLN A 54 4.10 -2.27 -6.78
N VAL A 55 3.03 -1.49 -6.74
CA VAL A 55 1.67 -2.03 -6.90
C VAL A 55 1.48 -2.71 -8.26
N ILE A 56 1.95 -2.11 -9.35
CA ILE A 56 1.88 -2.73 -10.67
C ILE A 56 2.60 -4.08 -10.69
N LYS A 57 3.80 -4.16 -10.10
CA LYS A 57 4.56 -5.42 -9.99
C LYS A 57 3.83 -6.47 -9.16
N LEU A 58 3.18 -6.05 -8.06
CA LEU A 58 2.39 -6.94 -7.20
C LEU A 58 1.17 -7.49 -7.95
N ASN A 59 0.43 -6.63 -8.66
CA ASN A 59 -0.76 -7.03 -9.42
C ASN A 59 -0.44 -7.91 -10.63
N GLN A 60 0.78 -7.83 -11.17
CA GLN A 60 1.26 -8.71 -12.24
C GLN A 60 1.86 -10.02 -11.73
N SER A 61 1.98 -10.18 -10.40
CA SER A 61 2.53 -11.39 -9.80
C SER A 61 1.55 -12.55 -9.91
N SER A 62 2.06 -13.75 -10.14
CA SER A 62 1.29 -14.99 -10.01
C SER A 62 1.07 -15.43 -8.56
N ASP A 63 1.66 -14.70 -7.59
CA ASP A 63 1.52 -14.97 -6.17
C ASP A 63 0.18 -14.43 -5.64
N PRO A 64 -0.74 -15.30 -5.16
CA PRO A 64 -2.04 -14.87 -4.64
C PRO A 64 -1.93 -14.05 -3.34
N THR A 65 -0.76 -14.00 -2.70
CA THR A 65 -0.51 -13.15 -1.54
C THR A 65 0.06 -11.78 -1.92
N ALA A 66 0.41 -11.55 -3.20
CA ALA A 66 0.88 -10.25 -3.67
C ALA A 66 -0.21 -9.17 -3.58
N GLU A 67 -1.46 -9.55 -3.85
CA GLU A 67 -2.61 -8.64 -3.72
C GLU A 67 -2.80 -8.17 -2.26
N LEU A 68 -2.51 -9.02 -1.27
CA LEU A 68 -2.55 -8.63 0.15
C LEU A 68 -1.54 -7.53 0.49
N ALA A 69 -0.41 -7.45 -0.22
CA ALA A 69 0.55 -6.37 -0.07
C ALA A 69 0.19 -5.13 -0.89
N ALA A 70 -0.54 -5.28 -2.01
CA ALA A 70 -0.93 -4.17 -2.86
C ALA A 70 -1.95 -3.25 -2.19
N VAL A 71 -2.93 -3.82 -1.47
CA VAL A 71 -4.00 -3.08 -0.79
C VAL A 71 -3.48 -2.00 0.18
N PRO A 72 -2.61 -2.30 1.16
CA PRO A 72 -2.09 -1.28 2.08
C PRO A 72 -1.19 -0.24 1.40
N ILE A 73 -0.51 -0.58 0.30
CA ILE A 73 0.27 0.41 -0.47
C ILE A 73 -0.66 1.38 -1.19
N LEU A 74 -1.75 0.89 -1.78
CA LEU A 74 -2.78 1.71 -2.40
C LEU A 74 -3.47 2.64 -1.38
N ALA A 75 -3.74 2.13 -0.18
CA ALA A 75 -4.25 2.94 0.94
C ALA A 75 -3.36 4.15 1.24
N LEU A 76 -2.06 3.89 1.35
CA LEU A 76 -1.07 4.90 1.67
C LEU A 76 -0.93 5.91 0.54
N LEU A 77 -0.96 5.47 -0.71
CA LEU A 77 -0.97 6.36 -1.87
C LEU A 77 -2.12 7.38 -1.78
N VAL A 78 -3.36 6.94 -1.55
CA VAL A 78 -4.55 7.84 -1.47
C VAL A 78 -4.41 8.91 -0.37
N SER A 79 -3.64 8.62 0.68
CA SER A 79 -3.42 9.56 1.78
C SER A 79 -2.38 10.65 1.47
N LEU A 80 -1.67 10.57 0.34
CA LEU A 80 -0.63 11.54 -0.04
C LEU A 80 -1.24 12.81 -0.65
N PRO A 81 -0.84 14.00 -0.16
CA PRO A 81 -1.41 15.28 -0.61
C PRO A 81 -1.07 15.65 -2.06
N SER A 82 0.03 15.14 -2.61
CA SER A 82 0.45 15.39 -4.00
C SER A 82 -0.39 14.69 -5.07
N LEU A 83 -1.26 13.74 -4.70
CA LEU A 83 -2.03 13.00 -5.70
C LEU A 83 -3.09 13.87 -6.38
N GLU A 84 -3.09 13.80 -7.72
CA GLU A 84 -4.18 14.36 -8.51
C GLU A 84 -5.49 13.60 -8.28
N GLN A 85 -6.63 14.29 -8.38
CA GLN A 85 -7.95 13.70 -8.15
C GLN A 85 -8.25 12.51 -9.09
N ASN A 86 -7.68 12.50 -10.30
CA ASN A 86 -7.77 11.38 -11.24
C ASN A 86 -7.03 10.12 -10.74
N GLN A 87 -5.89 10.28 -10.05
CA GLN A 87 -5.07 9.22 -9.48
C GLN A 87 -5.76 8.65 -8.25
N ILE A 88 -6.26 9.54 -7.37
CA ILE A 88 -7.08 9.16 -6.22
C ILE A 88 -8.26 8.30 -6.68
N SER A 89 -9.03 8.75 -7.67
CA SER A 89 -10.17 8.01 -8.20
C SER A 89 -9.79 6.64 -8.75
N ARG A 90 -8.67 6.54 -9.48
CA ARG A 90 -8.17 5.26 -10.00
C ARG A 90 -7.78 4.30 -8.88
N ILE A 91 -7.07 4.79 -7.87
CA ILE A 91 -6.62 3.99 -6.74
C ILE A 91 -7.82 3.53 -5.89
N SER A 92 -8.77 4.43 -5.60
CA SER A 92 -10.01 4.06 -4.88
C SER A 92 -10.79 2.99 -5.64
N ASN A 93 -10.92 3.09 -6.96
CA ASN A 93 -11.55 2.05 -7.77
C ASN A 93 -10.80 0.71 -7.68
N GLN A 94 -9.47 0.72 -7.68
CA GLN A 94 -8.68 -0.51 -7.49
C GLN A 94 -8.91 -1.14 -6.11
N ILE A 95 -8.99 -0.34 -5.04
CA ILE A 95 -9.29 -0.84 -3.70
C ILE A 95 -10.71 -1.43 -3.65
N HIS A 96 -11.69 -0.79 -4.30
CA HIS A 96 -13.06 -1.31 -4.38
C HIS A 96 -13.15 -2.66 -5.10
N LEU A 97 -12.35 -2.91 -6.14
CA LEU A 97 -12.33 -4.22 -6.82
C LEU A 97 -11.93 -5.36 -5.88
N PHE A 98 -11.16 -5.08 -4.83
CA PHE A 98 -10.77 -6.10 -3.85
C PHE A 98 -11.91 -6.45 -2.88
N LEU A 99 -12.91 -5.58 -2.70
CA LEU A 99 -14.10 -5.89 -1.90
C LEU A 99 -14.93 -7.01 -2.55
N ASP A 100 -15.00 -7.00 -3.89
CA ASP A 100 -15.72 -8.00 -4.68
C ASP A 100 -14.93 -9.32 -4.87
N SER A 101 -13.75 -9.44 -4.25
CA SER A 101 -12.94 -10.66 -4.38
C SER A 101 -13.51 -11.83 -3.57
N ASN A 102 -13.31 -13.05 -4.07
CA ASN A 102 -13.63 -14.27 -3.31
C ASN A 102 -12.61 -14.56 -2.18
N ASN A 103 -11.58 -13.73 -2.02
CA ASN A 103 -10.54 -13.88 -1.02
C ASN A 103 -10.91 -13.07 0.23
N THR A 104 -11.45 -13.73 1.25
CA THR A 104 -11.87 -13.08 2.50
C THR A 104 -10.76 -12.27 3.17
N SER A 105 -9.49 -12.69 3.04
CA SER A 105 -8.37 -11.92 3.61
C SER A 105 -8.15 -10.61 2.87
N LEU A 106 -8.32 -10.61 1.55
CA LEU A 106 -8.21 -9.44 0.69
C LEU A 106 -9.38 -8.47 0.92
N THR A 107 -10.60 -9.01 1.00
CA THR A 107 -11.80 -8.23 1.33
C THR A 107 -11.65 -7.55 2.70
N ARG A 108 -11.18 -8.28 3.72
CA ARG A 108 -10.93 -7.72 5.05
C ARG A 108 -9.88 -6.60 4.99
N GLU A 109 -8.79 -6.81 4.27
CA GLU A 109 -7.74 -5.81 4.12
C GLU A 109 -8.24 -4.53 3.44
N ALA A 110 -9.09 -4.68 2.41
CA ALA A 110 -9.71 -3.54 1.72
C ALA A 110 -10.72 -2.79 2.62
N VAL A 111 -11.50 -3.50 3.43
CA VAL A 111 -12.40 -2.91 4.44
C VAL A 111 -11.61 -2.12 5.48
N ASP A 112 -10.56 -2.72 6.05
CA ASP A 112 -9.70 -2.10 7.07
C ASP A 112 -9.08 -0.79 6.55
N VAL A 113 -8.65 -0.78 5.28
CA VAL A 113 -8.07 0.39 4.61
C VAL A 113 -9.09 1.50 4.37
N LEU A 114 -10.30 1.15 3.95
CA LEU A 114 -11.35 2.13 3.66
C LEU A 114 -12.04 2.67 4.92
N GLY A 115 -11.73 2.13 6.10
CA GLY A 115 -12.37 2.51 7.35
C GLY A 115 -13.88 2.24 7.35
N LEU A 116 -14.31 1.24 6.58
CA LEU A 116 -15.71 0.84 6.52
C LEU A 116 -16.06 0.03 7.79
N PRO A 117 -17.26 0.24 8.37
CA PRO A 117 -17.68 -0.41 9.61
C PRO A 117 -17.86 -1.93 9.51
#